data_AF-A0AAD7XL47-F1
#
_entry.id   AF-A0AAD7XL47-F1
#
_cell.length_a   1.000
_cell.length_b   1.000
_cell.length_c   1.000
_cell.angle_alpha   90.00
_cell.angle_beta   90.00
_cell.angle_gamma   90.00
#
_symmetry.space_group_name_H-M   'P 1'
#
loop_
_entity.id
_entity.type
_entity.pdbx_description
1 polymer ?
#
loop_
_entity_poly.entity_id
_entity_poly.type
_entity_poly.pdbx_seq_one_letter_code
_entity_poly.pdbx_strand_id
1 'polypeptide(L)'
;MIKPKALLLLAMMAWAAAALVPPTQVLLLHSQGRRQIATPPPTMRFRVCDLTGKRRNAKAMTVTFSHKRNHKVQHVNLQTRRLWWAEADRYVRMRVSTKALKTIAKYGLQKAANKYDVDLTKYLI
;
A
#
# COMPACT_ATOMS: atom_id res chain seq x y z
N MET A 1 -38.69 41.50 4.35
CA MET A 1 -38.06 42.75 3.86
C MET A 1 -37.18 43.32 4.97
N ILE A 2 -35.87 43.03 4.93
CA ILE A 2 -34.90 43.46 5.94
C ILE A 2 -34.42 44.86 5.57
N LYS A 3 -34.53 45.83 6.49
CA LYS A 3 -34.30 47.26 6.24
C LYS A 3 -32.80 47.54 5.95
N PRO A 4 -32.47 48.48 5.04
CA PRO A 4 -31.08 48.73 4.58
C PRO A 4 -30.12 49.17 5.69
N LYS A 5 -30.62 49.71 6.80
CA LYS A 5 -29.82 50.11 7.97
C LYS A 5 -29.31 48.91 8.82
N ALA A 6 -29.98 47.76 8.76
CA ALA A 6 -29.55 46.55 9.49
C ALA A 6 -28.38 45.84 8.78
N LEU A 7 -28.25 46.02 7.47
CA LEU A 7 -27.17 45.45 6.66
C LEU A 7 -25.82 46.15 6.92
N LEU A 8 -25.87 47.48 7.17
CA LEU A 8 -24.70 48.29 7.53
C LEU A 8 -24.17 47.96 8.94
N LEU A 9 -25.05 47.68 9.91
CA LEU A 9 -24.67 47.33 11.27
C LEU A 9 -24.05 45.91 11.37
N LEU A 10 -24.53 44.96 10.57
CA LEU A 10 -23.92 43.63 10.47
C LEU A 10 -22.56 43.66 9.75
N ALA A 11 -22.39 44.53 8.74
CA ALA A 11 -21.11 44.70 8.07
C ALA A 11 -20.03 45.34 8.97
N MET A 12 -20.41 46.28 9.84
CA MET A 12 -19.48 46.89 10.81
C MET A 12 -19.04 45.90 11.90
N MET A 13 -19.94 45.03 12.37
CA MET A 13 -19.60 43.97 13.33
C MET A 13 -18.73 42.87 12.72
N ALA A 14 -18.85 42.60 11.42
CA ALA A 14 -17.98 41.66 10.70
C ALA A 14 -16.55 42.20 10.48
N TRP A 15 -16.38 43.53 10.37
CA TRP A 15 -15.06 44.14 10.21
C TRP A 15 -14.28 44.26 11.54
N ALA A 16 -15.00 44.39 12.68
CA ALA A 16 -14.38 44.48 14.00
C ALA A 16 -13.77 43.14 14.51
N ALA A 17 -14.28 41.99 14.05
CA ALA A 17 -13.78 40.68 14.48
C ALA A 17 -12.46 40.26 13.80
N ALA A 18 -12.08 40.90 12.69
CA ALA A 18 -10.87 40.58 11.94
C ALA A 18 -9.58 41.21 12.52
N ALA A 19 -9.70 42.16 13.47
CA ALA A 19 -8.56 42.93 13.99
C ALA A 19 -7.93 42.37 15.29
N LEU A 20 -8.46 41.27 15.83
CA LEU A 20 -7.98 40.65 17.08
C LEU A 20 -7.37 39.25 16.88
N VAL A 21 -7.12 38.84 15.63
CA VAL A 21 -6.30 37.64 15.40
C VAL A 21 -4.85 38.09 15.44
N PRO A 22 -4.07 37.79 16.51
CA PRO A 22 -2.66 38.13 16.53
C PRO A 22 -1.96 37.39 15.38
N PRO A 23 -0.96 38.02 14.71
CA PRO A 23 -0.24 37.43 13.58
C PRO A 23 0.53 36.14 13.93
N THR A 24 0.49 35.71 15.20
CA THR A 24 1.12 34.50 15.72
C THR A 24 0.39 33.20 15.37
N GLN A 25 -0.83 33.21 14.80
CA GLN A 25 -1.52 31.96 14.42
C GLN A 25 -1.31 31.49 12.97
N VAL A 26 -0.82 32.34 12.04
CA VAL A 26 -0.56 31.91 10.64
C VAL A 26 0.63 30.94 10.55
N LEU A 27 1.51 30.94 11.56
CA LEU A 27 2.67 30.05 11.65
C LEU A 27 2.34 28.63 12.14
N LEU A 28 1.11 28.36 12.59
CA LEU A 28 0.68 27.04 13.11
C LEU A 28 -0.22 26.23 12.16
N LEU A 29 -0.56 26.74 10.98
CA LEU A 29 -1.31 25.98 9.95
C LEU A 29 -0.50 25.58 8.72
N HIS A 30 0.75 26.06 8.59
CA HIS A 30 1.68 25.60 7.55
C HIS A 30 2.64 24.51 8.03
N SER A 31 2.55 24.09 9.30
CA SER A 31 3.41 23.06 9.88
C SER A 31 2.72 21.70 9.97
N GLN A 32 1.79 21.36 9.07
CA GLN A 32 1.50 19.96 8.78
C GLN A 32 2.68 19.39 8.00
N GLY A 33 3.82 19.33 8.69
CA GLY A 33 5.01 18.66 8.28
C GLY A 33 4.60 17.24 7.94
N ARG A 34 4.57 16.98 6.63
CA ARG A 34 4.88 15.71 5.97
C ARG A 34 5.23 14.68 7.04
N ARG A 35 4.27 13.84 7.44
CA ARG A 35 4.57 12.64 8.24
C ARG A 35 5.69 11.95 7.49
N GLN A 36 6.91 12.03 8.03
CA GLN A 36 8.02 11.27 7.50
C GLN A 36 7.60 9.83 7.73
N ILE A 37 7.24 9.13 6.66
CA ILE A 37 7.10 7.69 6.71
C ILE A 37 8.51 7.21 7.04
N ALA A 38 8.79 6.99 8.32
CA ALA A 38 10.00 6.33 8.76
C ALA A 38 10.03 5.01 7.99
N THR A 39 10.89 4.92 6.97
CA THR A 39 10.93 3.73 6.13
C THR A 39 11.44 2.62 7.05
N PRO A 40 10.65 1.56 7.29
CA PRO A 40 11.07 0.53 8.23
C PRO A 40 12.42 -0.03 7.77
N PRO A 41 13.31 -0.40 8.70
CA PRO A 41 14.58 -1.01 8.35
C PRO A 41 14.34 -2.19 7.40
N PRO A 42 15.29 -2.52 6.50
CA PRO A 42 15.11 -3.59 5.54
C PRO A 42 14.94 -4.93 6.28
N THR A 43 13.69 -5.30 6.56
CA THR A 43 13.36 -6.58 7.18
C THR A 43 13.74 -7.67 6.20
N MET A 44 14.60 -8.60 6.66
CA MET A 44 14.91 -9.82 5.92
C MET A 44 13.61 -10.63 5.73
N ARG A 45 12.96 -10.44 4.59
CA ARG A 45 11.67 -11.07 4.29
C ARG A 45 11.87 -12.52 3.87
N PHE A 46 11.10 -13.43 4.46
CA PHE A 46 11.08 -14.83 4.07
C PHE A 46 10.74 -14.99 2.58
N ARG A 47 11.23 -16.07 1.94
CA ARG A 47 10.93 -16.40 0.52
C ARG A 47 9.49 -16.92 0.39
N VAL A 48 8.54 -15.99 0.36
CA VAL A 48 7.09 -16.21 0.28
C VAL A 48 6.52 -15.44 -0.92
N CYS A 49 5.46 -15.97 -1.53
CA CYS A 49 4.69 -15.28 -2.57
C CYS A 49 3.79 -14.23 -1.92
N ASP A 50 3.91 -12.96 -2.33
CA ASP A 50 3.16 -11.85 -1.74
C ASP A 50 1.64 -11.98 -1.97
N LEU A 51 1.23 -12.55 -3.11
CA LEU A 51 -0.18 -12.71 -3.46
C LEU A 51 -0.83 -13.98 -2.87
N THR A 52 -0.08 -15.09 -2.75
CA THR A 52 -0.68 -16.41 -2.45
C THR A 52 -0.18 -17.02 -1.14
N GLY A 53 0.81 -16.41 -0.49
CA GLY A 53 1.42 -16.95 0.72
C GLY A 53 2.23 -18.24 0.52
N LYS A 54 2.44 -18.72 -0.71
CA LYS A 54 3.18 -19.96 -0.97
C LYS A 54 4.60 -19.87 -0.42
N ARG A 55 4.96 -20.85 0.41
CA ARG A 55 6.27 -20.98 1.08
C ARG A 55 7.07 -22.15 0.52
N ARG A 56 8.36 -22.22 0.86
CA ARG A 56 9.23 -23.35 0.51
C ARG A 56 8.67 -24.65 1.09
N ASN A 57 8.80 -25.75 0.36
CA ASN A 57 8.61 -27.07 0.94
C ASN A 57 9.90 -27.46 1.67
N ALA A 58 9.85 -27.43 3.00
CA ALA A 58 11.01 -27.70 3.84
C ALA A 58 11.25 -29.20 4.04
N LYS A 59 10.22 -30.05 3.99
CA LYS A 59 10.31 -31.48 4.36
C LYS A 59 10.71 -32.41 3.19
N ALA A 60 11.19 -31.86 2.07
CA ALA A 60 11.51 -32.65 0.90
C ALA A 60 12.86 -33.37 1.03
N MET A 61 12.98 -34.50 0.33
CA MET A 61 14.16 -35.35 0.29
C MET A 61 14.61 -35.57 -1.15
N THR A 62 15.92 -35.70 -1.35
CA THR A 62 16.52 -36.22 -2.59
C THR A 62 16.84 -37.69 -2.34
N VAL A 63 16.28 -38.57 -3.16
CA VAL A 63 16.52 -40.02 -3.07
C VAL A 63 17.57 -40.39 -4.12
N THR A 64 18.65 -41.04 -3.67
CA THR A 64 19.69 -41.56 -4.56
C THR A 64 19.30 -42.93 -5.12
N PHE A 65 20.03 -43.42 -6.13
CA PHE A 65 19.85 -44.78 -6.69
C PHE A 65 19.86 -45.87 -5.60
N SER A 66 20.75 -45.75 -4.61
CA SER A 66 20.85 -46.64 -3.45
C SER A 66 19.79 -46.40 -2.34
N HIS A 67 18.71 -45.67 -2.63
CA HIS A 67 17.67 -45.28 -1.66
C HIS A 67 18.12 -44.46 -0.44
N LYS A 68 19.37 -43.97 -0.42
CA LYS A 68 19.82 -42.99 0.60
C LYS A 68 19.04 -41.68 0.44
N ARG A 69 18.48 -41.17 1.54
CA ARG A 69 17.60 -39.99 1.59
C ARG A 69 18.34 -38.80 2.18
N ASN A 70 18.56 -37.77 1.36
CA ASN A 70 19.23 -36.54 1.78
C ASN A 70 18.22 -35.39 1.83
N HIS A 71 18.22 -34.62 2.92
CA HIS A 71 17.30 -33.49 3.09
C HIS A 71 17.57 -32.39 2.04
N LYS A 72 16.50 -31.92 1.37
CA LYS A 72 16.58 -30.85 0.37
C LYS A 72 15.37 -29.94 0.47
N VAL A 73 15.61 -28.64 0.57
CA VAL A 73 14.54 -27.63 0.56
C VAL A 73 14.15 -27.32 -0.88
N GLN A 74 12.85 -27.41 -1.21
CA GLN A 74 12.33 -26.99 -2.50
C GLN A 74 11.78 -25.56 -2.41
N HIS A 75 12.39 -24.63 -3.15
CA HIS A 75 11.98 -23.23 -3.15
C HIS A 75 10.81 -22.97 -4.09
N VAL A 76 10.02 -21.95 -3.75
CA VAL A 76 8.99 -21.42 -4.67
C VAL A 76 9.69 -20.64 -5.78
N ASN A 77 9.25 -20.85 -7.03
CA ASN A 77 9.65 -20.05 -8.19
C ASN A 77 9.02 -18.66 -8.11
N LEU A 78 9.65 -17.77 -7.33
CA LEU A 78 9.24 -16.38 -7.13
C LEU A 78 9.95 -15.48 -8.14
N GLN A 79 9.19 -14.57 -8.73
CA GLN A 79 9.64 -13.60 -9.70
C GLN A 79 9.20 -12.21 -9.26
N THR A 80 10.10 -11.24 -9.28
CA THR A 80 9.75 -9.83 -9.03
C THR A 80 9.24 -9.26 -10.33
N ARG A 81 7.95 -8.92 -10.40
CA ARG A 81 7.32 -8.40 -11.63
C ARG A 81 6.52 -7.15 -11.33
N ARG A 82 6.38 -6.32 -12.37
CA ARG A 82 5.51 -5.14 -12.38
C ARG A 82 4.20 -5.53 -13.03
N LEU A 83 3.10 -5.39 -12.29
CA LEU A 83 1.75 -5.78 -12.71
C LEU A 83 0.90 -4.52 -12.86
N TRP A 84 0.07 -4.45 -13.91
CA TRP A 84 -0.86 -3.34 -14.09
C TRP A 84 -2.11 -3.56 -13.25
N TRP A 85 -2.54 -2.52 -12.52
CA TRP A 85 -3.77 -2.51 -11.74
C TRP A 85 -4.74 -1.50 -12.34
N ALA A 86 -5.81 -2.00 -12.96
CA ALA A 86 -6.75 -1.19 -13.73
C ALA A 86 -7.65 -0.28 -12.87
N GLU A 87 -7.91 -0.60 -11.61
CA GLU A 87 -8.82 0.21 -10.78
C GLU A 87 -8.15 1.44 -10.17
N ALA A 88 -6.84 1.37 -9.96
CA ALA A 88 -6.05 2.48 -9.42
C ALA A 88 -5.15 3.13 -10.48
N ASP A 89 -5.28 2.73 -11.75
CA ASP A 89 -4.48 3.18 -12.91
C ASP A 89 -2.97 3.21 -12.65
N ARG A 90 -2.47 2.18 -11.97
CA ARG A 90 -1.11 2.15 -11.43
C ARG A 90 -0.44 0.81 -11.61
N TYR A 91 0.89 0.84 -11.59
CA TYR A 91 1.69 -0.36 -11.54
C TYR A 91 1.98 -0.78 -10.10
N VAL A 92 1.95 -2.09 -9.88
CA VAL A 92 2.25 -2.73 -8.60
C VAL A 92 3.49 -3.60 -8.75
N ARG A 93 4.50 -3.43 -7.87
CA ARG A 93 5.71 -4.25 -7.89
C ARG A 93 5.73 -5.18 -6.68
N MET A 94 5.59 -6.48 -6.96
CA MET A 94 5.56 -7.52 -5.92
C MET A 94 6.32 -8.78 -6.37
N ARG A 95 6.66 -9.63 -5.41
CA ARG A 95 7.28 -10.94 -5.63
C ARG A 95 6.20 -12.00 -5.72
N VAL A 96 5.97 -12.47 -6.94
CA VAL A 96 4.85 -13.35 -7.26
C VAL A 96 5.36 -14.68 -7.75
N SER A 97 4.67 -15.76 -7.36
CA SER A 97 4.97 -17.08 -7.90
C SER A 97 4.49 -17.22 -9.35
N THR A 98 5.16 -18.04 -10.16
CA THR A 98 4.72 -18.27 -11.56
C THR A 98 3.31 -18.84 -11.68
N LYS A 99 2.86 -19.63 -10.69
CA LYS A 99 1.45 -20.11 -10.64
C LYS A 99 0.49 -18.97 -10.36
N ALA A 100 0.85 -18.02 -9.49
CA ALA A 100 0.03 -16.86 -9.21
C ALA A 100 -0.05 -15.91 -10.42
N LEU A 101 1.03 -15.77 -11.20
CA LEU A 101 0.98 -15.06 -12.49
C LEU A 101 -0.02 -15.67 -13.46
N LYS A 102 -0.12 -17.01 -13.53
CA LYS A 102 -1.17 -17.68 -14.33
C LYS A 102 -2.58 -17.36 -13.82
N THR A 103 -2.77 -17.30 -12.50
CA THR A 103 -4.06 -16.91 -11.90
C THR A 103 -4.42 -15.47 -12.24
N ILE A 104 -3.47 -14.53 -12.15
CA ILE A 104 -3.65 -13.13 -12.51
C ILE A 104 -4.03 -13.01 -13.99
N ALA A 105 -3.33 -13.72 -14.88
CA ALA A 105 -3.65 -13.71 -16.31
C ALA A 105 -5.06 -14.23 -16.62
N LYS A 106 -5.56 -15.19 -15.83
CA LYS A 106 -6.90 -15.78 -16.04
C LYS A 106 -8.04 -14.93 -15.48
N TYR A 107 -7.89 -14.38 -14.28
CA TYR A 107 -9.00 -13.72 -13.56
C TYR A 107 -8.85 -12.19 -13.47
N GLY A 108 -7.67 -11.66 -13.78
CA GLY A 108 -7.31 -10.27 -13.49
C GLY A 108 -6.69 -10.10 -12.10
N LEU A 109 -6.01 -8.97 -11.90
CA LEU A 109 -5.29 -8.68 -10.66
C LEU A 109 -6.22 -8.48 -9.46
N GLN A 110 -7.31 -7.72 -9.62
CA GLN A 110 -8.24 -7.43 -8.53
C GLN A 110 -8.92 -8.70 -8.00
N LYS A 111 -9.49 -9.51 -8.90
CA LYS A 111 -10.17 -10.75 -8.50
C LYS A 111 -9.22 -11.71 -7.80
N ALA A 112 -7.95 -11.75 -8.23
CA ALA A 112 -6.94 -12.55 -7.57
C ALA A 112 -6.57 -12.00 -6.19
N ALA A 113 -6.45 -10.69 -6.02
CA ALA A 113 -6.18 -10.04 -4.73
C ALA A 113 -7.32 -10.30 -3.72
N ASN A 114 -8.56 -10.10 -4.13
CA ASN A 114 -9.74 -10.34 -3.28
C ASN A 114 -9.84 -11.80 -2.84
N LYS A 115 -9.45 -12.75 -3.70
CA LYS A 115 -9.44 -14.19 -3.36
C LYS A 115 -8.45 -14.53 -2.24
N TYR A 116 -7.33 -13.82 -2.16
CA TYR A 116 -6.27 -14.09 -1.21
C TYR A 116 -6.20 -13.05 -0.08
N ASP A 117 -7.15 -12.12 -0.03
CA ASP A 117 -7.25 -11.05 0.95
C ASP A 117 -5.94 -10.25 1.09
N VAL A 118 -5.44 -9.73 -0.04
CA VAL A 118 -4.16 -9.02 -0.11
C VAL A 118 -4.35 -7.56 -0.49
N ASP A 119 -3.84 -6.67 0.35
CA ASP A 119 -3.80 -5.23 0.10
C ASP A 119 -2.76 -4.86 -0.98
N LEU A 120 -3.22 -4.37 -2.12
CA LEU A 120 -2.35 -3.95 -3.24
C LEU A 120 -1.67 -2.60 -3.01
N THR A 121 -2.23 -1.76 -2.14
CA THR A 121 -1.72 -0.41 -1.81
C THR A 121 -0.31 -0.43 -1.22
N LYS A 122 0.05 -1.52 -0.53
CA LYS A 122 1.38 -1.74 0.05
C LYS A 122 2.51 -1.87 -0.99
N TYR A 123 2.17 -2.26 -2.22
CA TYR A 123 3.13 -2.64 -3.26
C TYR A 123 3.17 -1.63 -4.41
N LEU A 124 2.61 -0.44 -4.19
CA LEU A 124 2.64 0.67 -5.14
C LEU A 124 4.08 1.16 -5.34
N ILE A 125 4.37 1.58 -6.56
CA ILE A 125 5.61 2.26 -6.96
C ILE A 125 5.33 3.76 -7.04
#